data_AF-A0A8T5UK82-F1
#
_entry.id   AF-A0A8T5UK82-F1
#
_cell.length_a   1.000
_cell.length_b   1.000
_cell.length_c   1.000
_cell.angle_alpha   90.00
_cell.angle_beta   90.00
_cell.angle_gamma   90.00
#
_symmetry.space_group_name_H-M   'P 1'
#
loop_
_entity.id
_entity.type
_entity.pdbx_description
1 polymer ?
#
loop_
_entity_poly.entity_id
_entity_poly.type
_entity_poly.pdbx_seq_one_letter_code
_entity_poly.pdbx_strand_id
1 'polypeptide(L)'
;MSIETSKILGGIGALLMFIGILPYVNFFGAIEIIGLILVMIALYNLGRYYSEPGIFNNALYGIIMGIVGGVISVVVVIVTVLT
;
A
#
# COMPACT_ATOMS: atom_id res chain seq x y z
N MET A 1 1.72 -13.12 16.30
CA MET A 1 2.99 -13.08 15.54
C MET A 1 4.05 -12.41 16.38
N SER A 2 5.33 -12.75 16.20
CA SER A 2 6.42 -12.00 16.82
C SER A 2 6.62 -10.64 16.13
N ILE A 3 7.29 -9.72 16.81
CA ILE A 3 7.65 -8.42 16.24
C ILE A 3 8.62 -8.58 15.06
N GLU A 4 9.51 -9.57 15.14
CA GLU A 4 10.48 -9.87 14.09
C GLU A 4 9.80 -10.29 12.78
N THR A 5 8.83 -11.20 12.84
CA THR A 5 8.06 -11.60 11.65
C THR A 5 7.32 -10.40 11.06
N SER A 6 6.75 -9.53 11.91
CA SER A 6 6.03 -8.34 11.45
C SER A 6 6.96 -7.37 10.70
N LYS A 7 8.20 -7.18 11.20
CA LYS A 7 9.22 -6.37 10.51
C LYS A 7 9.63 -6.97 9.16
N ILE A 8 9.80 -8.28 9.10
CA ILE A 8 10.15 -8.98 7.85
C ILE A 8 9.04 -8.84 6.81
N LEU A 9 7.77 -9.06 7.20
CA LEU A 9 6.63 -8.90 6.30
C LEU A 9 6.50 -7.45 5.78
N GLY A 10 6.68 -6.47 6.67
CA GLY A 10 6.63 -5.06 6.28
C GLY A 10 7.75 -4.69 5.30
N GLY A 11 8.98 -5.17 5.55
CA GLY A 11 10.12 -4.95 4.68
C GLY A 11 9.97 -5.62 3.30
N ILE A 12 9.59 -6.90 3.27
CA ILE A 12 9.33 -7.63 2.01
C ILE A 12 8.17 -6.98 1.26
N GLY A 13 7.09 -6.64 1.95
CA GLY A 13 5.94 -5.99 1.35
C GLY A 13 6.28 -4.67 0.67
N ALA A 14 7.06 -3.82 1.35
CA ALA A 14 7.54 -2.56 0.79
C ALA A 14 8.45 -2.76 -0.44
N LEU A 15 9.34 -3.76 -0.39
CA LEU A 15 10.17 -4.11 -1.55
C LEU A 15 9.34 -4.59 -2.74
N LEU A 16 8.32 -5.42 -2.51
CA LEU A 16 7.43 -5.88 -3.59
C LEU A 16 6.64 -4.72 -4.19
N MET A 17 6.11 -3.80 -3.36
CA MET A 17 5.45 -2.59 -3.86
C MET A 17 6.39 -1.75 -4.73
N PHE A 18 7.66 -1.60 -4.33
CA PHE A 18 8.65 -0.85 -5.11
C PHE A 18 9.03 -1.55 -6.42
N ILE A 19 9.26 -2.86 -6.39
CA ILE A 19 9.66 -3.64 -7.56
C ILE A 19 8.52 -3.70 -8.59
N GLY A 20 7.27 -3.75 -8.13
CA GLY A 20 6.10 -3.82 -9.00
C GLY A 20 5.92 -2.63 -9.96
N ILE A 21 6.44 -1.45 -9.59
CA ILE A 21 6.33 -0.24 -10.41
C ILE A 21 7.35 -0.18 -11.56
N LEU A 22 8.35 -1.07 -11.54
CA LEU A 22 9.42 -1.06 -12.51
C LEU A 22 8.89 -1.48 -13.89
N PRO A 23 9.21 -0.75 -14.98
CA PRO A 23 8.58 -0.93 -16.28
C PRO A 23 8.85 -2.30 -16.93
N TYR A 24 9.89 -3.01 -16.48
CA TYR A 24 10.26 -4.35 -16.92
C TYR A 24 9.58 -5.48 -16.12
N VAL A 25 8.87 -5.17 -15.04
CA VAL A 25 8.18 -6.13 -14.17
C VAL A 25 6.69 -6.14 -14.53
N ASN A 26 6.31 -6.90 -15.56
CA ASN A 26 4.94 -6.87 -16.07
C ASN A 26 4.10 -8.03 -15.51
N PHE A 27 3.57 -7.82 -14.30
CA PHE A 27 2.65 -8.74 -13.61
C PHE A 27 1.25 -8.13 -13.42
N PHE A 28 0.84 -7.17 -14.26
CA PHE A 28 -0.46 -6.50 -14.18
C PHE A 28 -0.80 -5.94 -12.77
N GLY A 29 0.20 -5.42 -12.05
CA GLY A 29 0.04 -4.88 -10.69
C GLY A 29 -0.12 -5.95 -9.59
N ALA A 30 -0.11 -7.25 -9.89
CA ALA A 30 -0.28 -8.30 -8.89
C ALA A 30 0.80 -8.27 -7.80
N ILE A 31 2.05 -7.99 -8.17
CA ILE A 31 3.17 -7.88 -7.22
C ILE A 31 2.95 -6.73 -6.23
N GLU A 32 2.43 -5.59 -6.71
CA GLU A 32 2.17 -4.42 -5.87
C GLU A 32 1.06 -4.71 -4.86
N ILE A 33 0.00 -5.41 -5.29
CA ILE A 33 -1.10 -5.82 -4.42
C ILE A 33 -0.62 -6.79 -3.35
N ILE A 34 0.19 -7.79 -3.72
CA ILE A 34 0.80 -8.72 -2.76
C ILE A 34 1.65 -7.93 -1.75
N GLY A 35 2.50 -7.02 -2.24
CA GLY A 35 3.32 -6.16 -1.41
C GLY A 35 2.50 -5.34 -0.41
N LEU A 36 1.44 -4.69 -0.89
CA LEU A 36 0.52 -3.89 -0.08
C LEU A 36 -0.16 -4.73 1.01
N ILE A 37 -0.62 -5.94 0.68
CA ILE A 37 -1.22 -6.86 1.66
C ILE A 37 -0.21 -7.21 2.76
N LEU A 38 1.04 -7.54 2.40
CA LEU A 38 2.08 -7.87 3.39
C LEU A 38 2.40 -6.67 4.30
N VAL A 39 2.48 -5.45 3.75
CA VAL A 39 2.65 -4.22 4.54
C VAL A 39 1.45 -4.04 5.49
N MET A 40 0.23 -4.22 5.00
CA MET A 40 -0.97 -4.06 5.82
C MET A 40 -1.05 -5.09 6.96
N ILE A 41 -0.67 -6.34 6.71
CA ILE A 41 -0.55 -7.38 7.74
C ILE A 41 0.51 -6.98 8.78
N ALA A 42 1.65 -6.45 8.35
CA ALA A 42 2.69 -5.98 9.26
C ALA A 42 2.20 -4.84 10.15
N LEU A 43 1.57 -3.82 9.56
CA LEU A 43 1.04 -2.65 10.29
C LEU A 43 -0.08 -3.03 11.26
N TYR A 44 -0.94 -3.97 10.90
CA TYR A 44 -1.95 -4.51 11.80
C TYR A 44 -1.33 -5.16 13.04
N ASN A 45 -0.32 -6.01 12.85
CA ASN A 45 0.38 -6.67 13.96
C ASN A 45 1.17 -5.67 14.82
N LEU A 46 1.78 -4.66 14.20
CA LEU A 46 2.48 -3.58 14.91
C LEU A 46 1.52 -2.75 15.75
N GLY A 47 0.36 -2.37 15.21
CA GLY A 47 -0.69 -1.66 15.94
C GLY A 47 -1.15 -2.43 17.18
N ARG A 48 -1.33 -3.75 17.05
CA ARG A 48 -1.68 -4.60 18.19
C ARG A 48 -0.55 -4.75 19.20
N TYR A 49 0.70 -4.88 18.75
CA TYR A 49 1.87 -5.02 19.62
C TYR A 49 2.11 -3.77 20.47
N TYR A 50 2.00 -2.59 19.86
CA TYR A 50 2.17 -1.30 20.55
C TYR A 50 0.89 -0.80 21.24
N SER A 51 -0.23 -1.55 21.17
CA SER A 51 -1.54 -1.11 21.66
C SER A 51 -1.99 0.24 21.06
N GLU A 52 -1.57 0.51 19.82
CA GLU A 52 -1.83 1.75 19.09
C GLU A 52 -2.55 1.41 17.77
N PRO A 53 -3.89 1.28 17.80
CA PRO A 53 -4.67 0.93 16.61
C PRO A 53 -4.57 1.98 15.50
N GLY A 54 -4.16 3.21 15.82
CA GLY A 54 -3.90 4.27 14.86
C GLY A 54 -2.86 3.91 13.79
N ILE A 55 -1.90 3.02 14.08
CA ILE A 55 -0.88 2.58 13.11
C ILE A 55 -1.54 1.97 11.86
N PHE A 56 -2.46 1.03 12.07
CA PHE A 56 -3.15 0.37 10.96
C PHE A 56 -4.24 1.26 10.36
N ASN A 57 -5.02 1.93 11.22
CA ASN A 57 -6.14 2.75 10.77
C ASN A 57 -5.67 3.91 9.88
N ASN A 58 -4.62 4.63 10.29
CA ASN A 58 -4.09 5.74 9.50
C ASN A 58 -3.52 5.28 8.16
N ALA A 59 -2.85 4.12 8.12
CA ALA A 59 -2.37 3.53 6.88
C ALA A 59 -3.52 3.11 5.96
N LEU A 60 -4.58 2.49 6.51
CA LEU A 60 -5.79 2.12 5.78
C LEU A 60 -6.47 3.37 5.17
N TYR A 61 -6.65 4.42 5.98
CA TYR A 61 -7.20 5.69 5.48
C TYR A 61 -6.29 6.31 4.41
N GLY A 62 -4.97 6.28 4.60
CA GLY A 62 -4.01 6.76 3.60
C GLY A 62 -4.15 6.04 2.26
N ILE A 63 -4.30 4.71 2.26
CA ILE A 63 -4.52 3.92 1.04
C ILE A 63 -5.84 4.30 0.37
N ILE A 64 -6.93 4.39 1.14
CA ILE A 64 -8.24 4.78 0.61
C ILE A 64 -8.17 6.18 -0.01
N MET A 65 -7.56 7.13 0.68
CA MET A 65 -7.40 8.51 0.18
C MET A 65 -6.50 8.56 -1.06
N GLY A 66 -5.45 7.72 -1.12
CA GLY A 66 -4.61 7.59 -2.32
C GLY A 66 -5.39 7.09 -3.53
N ILE A 67 -6.26 6.08 -3.36
CA ILE A 67 -7.13 5.57 -4.43
C ILE A 67 -8.10 6.66 -4.89
N VAL A 68 -8.80 7.31 -3.95
CA VAL A 68 -9.76 8.39 -4.25
C VAL A 68 -9.06 9.55 -4.98
N GLY A 69 -7.91 10.00 -4.48
CA GLY A 69 -7.12 11.06 -5.10
C GLY A 69 -6.63 10.68 -6.49
N GLY A 70 -6.20 9.44 -6.69
CA GLY A 70 -5.80 8.91 -8.00
C GLY A 70 -6.95 8.95 -9.01
N VAL A 71 -8.14 8.48 -8.62
CA VAL A 71 -9.34 8.51 -9.47
C VAL A 71 -9.72 9.94 -9.83
N ILE A 72 -9.78 10.85 -8.85
CA ILE A 72 -10.08 12.27 -9.09
C ILE A 72 -9.07 12.88 -10.06
N SER A 73 -7.77 12.60 -9.87
CA SER A 73 -6.71 13.12 -10.73
C SER A 73 -6.88 12.68 -12.18
N VAL A 74 -7.19 11.39 -12.41
CA VAL A 74 -7.47 10.86 -13.76
C VAL A 74 -8.67 11.57 -14.39
N VAL A 75 -9.76 11.74 -13.65
CA VAL A 75 -10.97 12.44 -14.15
C VAL A 75 -10.65 13.89 -14.53
N VAL A 76 -9.93 14.62 -13.68
CA VAL A 76 -9.54 16.01 -13.95
C VAL A 76 -8.68 16.11 -15.21
N VAL A 77 -7.70 15.22 -15.38
CA VAL A 77 -6.87 15.17 -16.58
C VAL A 77 -7.71 14.92 -17.83
N ILE A 78 -8.62 13.93 -17.78
CA ILE A 78 -9.52 13.62 -18.90
C ILE A 78 -10.36 14.84 -19.28
N VAL A 79 -10.98 15.51 -18.31
CA VAL A 79 -11.81 16.69 -18.58
C VAL A 79 -10.94 17.80 -19.17
N THR A 80 -9.89 18.23 -18.46
CA THR A 80 -9.07 19.39 -18.86
C THR A 80 -8.32 19.23 -20.18
N VAL A 81 -7.94 18.00 -20.56
CA VAL A 81 -7.18 17.74 -21.79
C VAL A 81 -8.10 17.46 -22.98
N LEU A 82 -9.29 16.87 -22.76
CA LEU A 82 -10.20 16.45 -23.83
C LEU A 82 -11.38 17.40 -24.06
N THR A 83 -11.60 18.41 -23.22
CA THR A 83 -12.60 19.48 -23.42
C THR A 83 -11.94 20.83 -23.60
#